data_AF-A0A6I4T129-F1
#
_entry.id   AF-A0A6I4T129-F1
#
_cell.length_a   1.000
_cell.length_b   1.000
_cell.length_c   1.000
_cell.angle_alpha   90.00
_cell.angle_beta   90.00
_cell.angle_gamma   90.00
#
_symmetry.space_group_name_H-M   'P 1'
#
loop_
_entity.id
_entity.type
_entity.pdbx_description
1 polymer ?
#
loop_
_entity_poly.entity_id
_entity_poly.type
_entity_poly.pdbx_seq_one_letter_code
_entity_poly.pdbx_strand_id
1 'polypeptide(L)'
;MRRHLAGACLFSAMALAACGETQPVGGQDDAAHVDSEIAQSAPYPDYGPVELEGDQELAGPNACNLARAERFVGQLANSDTRARLMKAVAPLLNIRWVGPGMATTDDLRPDRLNVHLNAGNTITRVTCG
;
A
#
# COMPACT_ATOMS: atom_id res chain seq x y z
N MET A 1 -26.83 13.07 63.47
CA MET A 1 -25.44 13.51 63.24
C MET A 1 -25.36 14.10 61.84
N ARG A 2 -25.10 15.41 61.72
CA ARG A 2 -24.97 16.15 60.45
C ARG A 2 -23.51 16.17 60.03
N ARG A 3 -23.16 15.55 58.89
CA ARG A 3 -21.87 15.72 58.20
C ARG A 3 -22.04 15.46 56.70
N HIS A 4 -21.10 16.02 55.91
CA HIS A 4 -20.89 15.97 54.45
C HIS A 4 -21.48 17.18 53.72
N LEU A 5 -20.83 18.33 53.86
CA LEU A 5 -19.72 18.86 53.04
C LEU A 5 -20.16 19.26 51.63
N ALA A 6 -20.07 20.57 51.42
CA ALA A 6 -20.36 21.31 50.20
C ALA A 6 -19.52 20.84 49.02
N GLY A 7 -20.17 20.72 47.86
CA GLY A 7 -19.52 20.52 46.58
C GLY A 7 -18.67 21.74 46.20
N ALA A 8 -17.38 21.52 46.05
CA ALA A 8 -16.48 22.47 45.41
C ALA A 8 -16.38 22.10 43.92
N CYS A 9 -17.10 22.85 43.08
CA CYS A 9 -16.78 22.96 41.65
C CYS A 9 -15.48 23.75 41.51
N LEU A 10 -14.39 23.07 41.15
CA LEU A 10 -13.12 23.69 40.77
C LEU A 10 -12.60 22.98 39.51
N PHE A 11 -13.16 23.32 38.36
CA PHE A 11 -12.56 23.05 37.06
C PHE A 11 -12.47 24.37 36.30
N SER A 12 -11.31 25.01 36.34
CA SER A 12 -10.76 25.81 35.23
C SER A 12 -9.52 26.59 35.68
N ALA A 13 -8.38 26.27 35.08
CA ALA A 13 -7.34 27.21 34.66
C ALA A 13 -6.30 26.44 33.85
N MET A 14 -6.63 26.06 32.62
CA MET A 14 -5.63 25.64 31.64
C MET A 14 -5.01 26.93 31.08
N ALA A 15 -3.85 27.30 31.60
CA ALA A 15 -3.11 28.48 31.16
C ALA A 15 -2.58 28.24 29.74
N LEU A 16 -3.15 28.94 28.75
CA LEU A 16 -2.53 29.12 27.43
C LEU A 16 -1.32 30.03 27.62
N ALA A 17 -0.13 29.44 27.65
CA ALA A 17 1.13 30.17 27.58
C ALA A 17 1.56 30.31 26.12
N ALA A 18 1.59 31.57 25.69
CA ALA A 18 2.46 32.19 24.69
C ALA A 18 2.34 31.78 23.21
N CYS A 19 1.97 32.79 22.40
CA CYS A 19 2.21 32.88 20.98
C CYS A 19 3.68 32.61 20.65
N GLY A 20 3.94 31.70 19.71
CA GLY A 20 5.19 31.67 18.98
C GLY A 20 5.30 32.92 18.11
N GLU A 21 6.39 33.65 18.29
CA GLU A 21 6.75 34.86 17.54
C GLU A 21 6.88 34.53 16.04
N THR A 22 5.98 35.03 15.21
CA THR A 22 6.12 34.97 13.75
C THR A 22 7.13 36.02 13.30
N GLN A 23 8.34 35.59 12.96
CA GLN A 23 9.32 36.45 12.31
C GLN A 23 8.85 36.81 10.88
N PRO A 24 9.00 38.07 10.44
CA PRO A 24 8.76 38.42 9.05
C PRO A 24 9.89 37.86 8.18
N VAL A 25 9.56 36.96 7.26
CA VAL A 25 10.44 36.63 6.12
C VAL A 25 10.46 37.86 5.22
N GLY A 26 11.49 38.69 5.43
CA GLY A 26 11.92 39.66 4.43
C GLY A 26 12.50 38.90 3.25
N GLY A 27 11.96 39.18 2.06
CA GLY A 27 12.60 38.79 0.81
C GLY A 27 13.93 39.51 0.68
N GLN A 28 15.01 38.74 0.64
CA GLN A 28 16.31 39.19 0.16
C GLN A 28 16.70 38.25 -0.99
N ASP A 29 16.56 38.82 -2.17
CA ASP A 29 16.88 38.32 -3.49
C ASP A 29 18.39 38.26 -3.69
N ASP A 30 19.04 37.31 -3.02
CA ASP A 30 20.45 37.00 -3.23
C ASP A 30 20.57 35.76 -4.13
N ALA A 31 20.42 36.00 -5.43
CA ALA A 31 20.77 35.03 -6.47
C ALA A 31 22.31 34.93 -6.60
N ALA A 32 22.96 34.17 -5.72
CA ALA A 32 24.35 33.78 -5.93
C ALA A 32 24.73 32.51 -5.15
N HIS A 33 25.29 31.55 -5.88
CA HIS A 33 25.97 30.33 -5.43
C HIS A 33 25.12 29.28 -4.69
N VAL A 34 24.41 28.48 -5.47
CA VAL A 34 24.44 27.04 -5.21
C VAL A 34 25.65 26.51 -5.97
N ASP A 35 26.75 26.36 -5.25
CA ASP A 35 27.94 25.68 -5.72
C ASP A 35 27.59 24.29 -6.24
N SER A 36 28.34 23.89 -7.26
CA SER A 36 28.08 22.76 -8.17
C SER A 36 28.32 21.38 -7.53
N GLU A 37 28.09 21.19 -6.24
CA GLU A 37 28.35 19.93 -5.53
C GLU A 37 27.21 18.90 -5.62
N ILE A 38 26.11 19.18 -6.34
CA ILE A 38 25.14 18.14 -6.74
C ILE A 38 25.59 17.44 -8.04
N ALA A 39 26.80 17.70 -8.52
CA ALA A 39 27.40 17.03 -9.67
C ALA A 39 28.53 16.05 -9.31
N GLN A 40 28.85 15.83 -8.03
CA GLN A 40 29.50 14.57 -7.63
C GLN A 40 28.43 13.49 -7.55
N SER A 41 28.13 12.94 -8.73
CA SER A 41 27.62 11.60 -8.91
C SER A 41 28.30 10.64 -7.94
N ALA A 42 27.63 10.27 -6.85
CA ALA A 42 27.89 8.97 -6.27
C ALA A 42 27.76 7.98 -7.44
N PRO A 43 28.76 7.14 -7.72
CA PRO A 43 28.62 6.15 -8.77
C PRO A 43 27.35 5.36 -8.46
N TYR A 44 26.39 5.36 -9.38
CA TYR A 44 25.36 4.32 -9.38
C TYR A 44 26.14 3.03 -9.22
N PRO A 45 25.89 2.22 -8.16
CA PRO A 45 26.57 0.94 -8.05
C PRO A 45 26.34 0.24 -9.38
N ASP A 46 27.43 -0.08 -10.06
CA ASP A 46 27.40 -0.91 -11.25
C ASP A 46 26.96 -2.28 -10.77
N TYR A 47 25.64 -2.49 -10.77
CA TYR A 47 25.07 -3.82 -10.69
C TYR A 47 25.42 -4.46 -12.03
N GLY A 48 26.66 -4.96 -12.12
CA GLY A 48 27.04 -5.90 -13.16
C GLY A 48 25.96 -6.99 -13.26
N PRO A 49 25.85 -7.68 -14.40
CA PRO A 49 24.78 -8.65 -14.61
C PRO A 49 24.75 -9.61 -13.43
N VAL A 50 23.73 -9.48 -12.60
CA VAL A 50 23.43 -10.47 -11.58
C VAL A 50 22.99 -11.69 -12.38
N GLU A 51 23.90 -12.64 -12.53
CA GLU A 51 23.59 -13.94 -13.07
C GLU A 51 22.59 -14.56 -12.10
N LEU A 52 21.30 -14.41 -12.43
CA LEU A 52 20.20 -15.00 -11.68
C LEU A 52 20.29 -16.51 -11.92
N GLU A 53 21.20 -17.16 -11.21
CA GLU A 53 21.26 -18.62 -11.11
C GLU A 53 20.02 -19.07 -10.32
N GLY A 54 18.95 -19.18 -11.08
CA GLY A 54 17.62 -19.51 -10.63
C GLY A 54 16.82 -19.78 -11.88
N ASP A 55 17.04 -20.96 -12.44
CA ASP A 55 16.12 -21.72 -13.27
C ASP A 55 14.81 -21.95 -12.50
N GLN A 56 14.11 -20.86 -12.25
CA GLN A 56 12.74 -20.86 -11.81
C GLN A 56 11.93 -21.39 -13.00
N GLU A 57 11.62 -22.68 -12.95
CA GLU A 57 10.59 -23.43 -13.69
C GLU A 57 9.16 -22.82 -13.48
N LEU A 58 9.05 -21.50 -13.39
CA LEU A 58 7.85 -20.77 -12.94
C LEU A 58 6.97 -20.28 -14.09
N ALA A 59 7.33 -20.55 -15.34
CA ALA A 59 6.62 -20.01 -16.49
C ALA A 59 6.00 -21.10 -17.38
N GLY A 60 5.41 -22.13 -16.77
CA GLY A 60 4.38 -22.90 -17.46
C GLY A 60 3.13 -22.03 -17.69
N PRO A 61 2.25 -22.37 -18.66
CA PRO A 61 1.00 -21.63 -18.96
C PRO A 61 -0.02 -21.53 -17.80
N ASN A 62 0.35 -21.96 -16.59
CA ASN A 62 -0.43 -21.91 -15.35
C ASN A 62 0.27 -21.13 -14.22
N ALA A 63 1.22 -20.24 -14.54
CA ALA A 63 2.03 -19.51 -13.56
C ALA A 63 1.21 -18.77 -12.47
N CYS A 64 -0.02 -18.31 -12.77
CA CYS A 64 -0.90 -17.67 -11.79
C CYS A 64 -1.98 -18.59 -11.14
N ASN A 65 -1.96 -19.90 -11.40
CA ASN A 65 -2.95 -20.86 -10.87
C ASN A 65 -4.43 -20.53 -11.19
N LEU A 66 -4.70 -19.95 -12.37
CA LEU A 66 -6.02 -19.45 -12.78
C LEU A 66 -7.16 -20.46 -12.60
N ALA A 67 -7.01 -21.68 -13.13
CA ALA A 67 -8.04 -22.73 -13.06
C ALA A 67 -8.45 -23.08 -11.61
N ARG A 68 -7.54 -22.96 -10.65
CA ARG A 68 -7.84 -23.19 -9.22
C ARG A 68 -8.67 -22.06 -8.61
N ALA A 69 -8.51 -20.84 -9.14
CA ALA A 69 -9.20 -19.62 -8.72
C ALA A 69 -10.59 -19.46 -9.35
N GLU A 70 -10.83 -20.00 -10.54
CA GLU A 70 -12.11 -19.88 -11.27
C GLU A 70 -13.31 -20.35 -10.44
N ARG A 71 -13.14 -21.39 -9.61
CA ARG A 71 -14.21 -21.92 -8.74
C ARG A 71 -14.72 -20.92 -7.68
N PHE A 72 -14.04 -19.79 -7.48
CA PHE A 72 -14.45 -18.74 -6.55
C PHE A 72 -15.28 -17.64 -7.21
N VAL A 73 -15.39 -17.60 -8.54
CA VAL A 73 -16.27 -16.66 -9.24
C VAL A 73 -17.72 -16.87 -8.78
N GLY A 74 -18.43 -15.77 -8.52
CA GLY A 74 -19.76 -15.75 -7.94
C GLY A 74 -19.80 -15.78 -6.40
N GLN A 75 -18.69 -16.06 -5.71
CA GLN A 75 -18.63 -16.04 -4.25
C GLN A 75 -18.37 -14.63 -3.69
N LEU A 76 -18.91 -14.34 -2.51
CA LEU A 76 -18.59 -13.12 -1.76
C LEU A 76 -17.14 -13.19 -1.26
N ALA A 77 -16.32 -12.18 -1.55
CA ALA A 77 -14.93 -12.08 -1.12
C ALA A 77 -14.78 -11.66 0.35
N ASN A 78 -15.45 -12.37 1.25
CA ASN A 78 -15.26 -12.26 2.70
C ASN A 78 -13.93 -12.90 3.13
N SER A 79 -13.56 -12.74 4.41
CA SER A 79 -12.27 -13.22 4.94
C SER A 79 -12.04 -14.72 4.70
N ASP A 80 -13.05 -15.56 4.95
CA ASP A 80 -12.96 -17.01 4.72
C ASP A 80 -12.73 -17.35 3.24
N THR A 81 -13.51 -16.74 2.35
CA THR A 81 -13.39 -17.00 0.90
C THR A 81 -12.03 -16.56 0.38
N ARG A 82 -11.51 -15.41 0.85
CA ARG A 82 -10.16 -14.93 0.52
C ARG A 82 -9.09 -15.91 1.01
N ALA A 83 -9.20 -16.40 2.25
CA ALA A 83 -8.27 -17.38 2.80
C ALA A 83 -8.30 -18.71 2.01
N ARG A 84 -9.50 -19.20 1.66
CA ARG A 84 -9.65 -20.41 0.83
C ARG A 84 -9.09 -20.21 -0.58
N LEU A 85 -9.26 -19.02 -1.17
CA LEU A 85 -8.68 -18.68 -2.47
C LEU A 85 -7.15 -18.67 -2.39
N MET A 86 -6.57 -17.93 -1.44
CA MET A 86 -5.11 -17.86 -1.25
C MET A 86 -4.51 -19.24 -1.03
N LYS A 87 -5.12 -20.09 -0.19
CA LYS A 87 -4.69 -21.47 0.00
C LYS A 87 -4.77 -22.30 -1.27
N ALA A 88 -5.81 -22.10 -2.07
CA ALA A 88 -6.01 -22.88 -3.28
C ALA A 88 -5.02 -22.53 -4.40
N VAL A 89 -4.54 -21.29 -4.44
CA VAL A 89 -3.60 -20.82 -5.46
C VAL A 89 -2.15 -20.82 -4.97
N ALA A 90 -1.90 -21.25 -3.73
CA ALA A 90 -0.54 -21.43 -3.21
C ALA A 90 0.30 -22.33 -4.15
N PRO A 91 1.61 -22.03 -4.34
CA PRO A 91 2.42 -21.07 -3.61
C PRO A 91 2.38 -19.62 -4.16
N LEU A 92 1.42 -19.26 -5.01
CA LEU A 92 1.34 -17.94 -5.63
C LEU A 92 1.37 -16.81 -4.58
N LEU A 93 2.29 -15.87 -4.75
CA LEU A 93 2.47 -14.74 -3.83
C LEU A 93 1.76 -13.46 -4.32
N ASN A 94 1.55 -13.34 -5.62
CA ASN A 94 1.11 -12.10 -6.26
C ASN A 94 -0.37 -12.15 -6.60
N ILE A 95 -1.23 -11.82 -5.63
CA ILE A 95 -2.68 -11.71 -5.83
C ILE A 95 -3.11 -10.25 -5.72
N ARG A 96 -3.73 -9.71 -6.78
CA ARG A 96 -4.27 -8.35 -6.81
C ARG A 96 -5.81 -8.39 -6.76
N TRP A 97 -6.39 -7.72 -5.78
CA TRP A 97 -7.84 -7.54 -5.68
C TRP A 97 -8.25 -6.26 -6.39
N VAL A 98 -9.10 -6.37 -7.41
CA VAL A 98 -9.52 -5.25 -8.26
C VAL A 98 -10.98 -4.93 -7.98
N GLY A 99 -11.23 -3.80 -7.30
CA GLY A 99 -12.57 -3.31 -6.99
C GLY A 99 -13.23 -2.61 -8.19
N PRO A 100 -14.53 -2.26 -8.06
CA PRO A 100 -15.25 -1.54 -9.11
C PRO A 100 -14.60 -0.18 -9.39
N GLY A 101 -14.43 0.15 -10.68
CA GLY A 101 -13.86 1.43 -11.11
C GLY A 101 -12.34 1.59 -10.90
N MET A 102 -11.67 0.59 -10.31
CA MET A 102 -10.22 0.63 -10.20
C MET A 102 -9.58 0.36 -11.57
N ALA A 103 -8.84 1.33 -12.07
CA ALA A 103 -8.00 1.15 -13.25
C ALA A 103 -6.81 0.25 -12.89
N THR A 104 -6.50 -0.68 -13.78
CA THR A 104 -5.28 -1.49 -13.73
C THR A 104 -4.48 -1.22 -14.99
N THR A 105 -3.17 -1.07 -14.85
CA THR A 105 -2.26 -1.12 -15.99
C THR A 105 -2.13 -2.57 -16.47
N ASP A 106 -1.98 -2.74 -17.78
CA ASP A 106 -1.70 -4.01 -18.42
C ASP A 106 -0.19 -4.32 -18.35
N ASP A 107 0.33 -4.51 -17.14
CA ASP A 107 1.66 -5.06 -16.97
C ASP A 107 1.55 -6.57 -17.20
N LEU A 108 2.32 -7.16 -18.12
CA LEU A 108 2.26 -8.60 -18.40
C LEU A 108 3.04 -9.38 -17.34
N ARG A 109 2.40 -9.67 -16.19
CA ARG A 109 2.98 -10.54 -15.15
C ARG A 109 2.30 -11.91 -15.13
N PRO A 110 2.90 -12.94 -15.72
CA PRO A 110 2.29 -14.27 -15.79
C PRO A 110 2.11 -14.91 -14.40
N ASP A 111 2.88 -14.47 -13.40
CA ASP A 111 2.85 -14.93 -12.02
C ASP A 111 1.89 -14.11 -11.12
N ARG A 112 1.07 -13.21 -11.67
CA ARG A 112 0.10 -12.40 -10.92
C ARG A 112 -1.33 -12.86 -11.23
N LEU A 113 -2.12 -13.09 -10.19
CA LEU A 113 -3.56 -13.36 -10.29
C LEU A 113 -4.33 -12.08 -9.95
N ASN A 114 -5.11 -11.55 -10.89
CA ASN A 114 -6.10 -10.52 -10.62
C ASN A 114 -7.44 -11.15 -10.26
N VAL A 115 -8.03 -10.72 -9.15
CA VAL A 115 -9.38 -11.10 -8.71
C VAL A 115 -10.27 -9.87 -8.75
N HIS A 116 -11.18 -9.81 -9.72
CA HIS A 116 -12.09 -8.69 -9.91
C HIS A 116 -13.35 -8.84 -9.06
N LEU A 117 -13.76 -7.74 -8.45
CA LEU A 117 -14.90 -7.64 -7.56
C LEU A 117 -15.93 -6.67 -8.12
N ASN A 118 -17.21 -6.98 -7.93
CA ASN A 118 -18.27 -5.98 -8.14
C ASN A 118 -18.47 -5.09 -6.89
N ALA A 119 -19.42 -4.15 -6.97
CA ALA A 119 -19.77 -3.27 -5.87
C ALA A 119 -20.30 -3.99 -4.60
N GLY A 120 -20.82 -5.22 -4.77
CA GLY A 120 -21.25 -6.08 -3.67
C GLY A 120 -20.14 -6.95 -3.08
N ASN A 121 -18.87 -6.72 -3.43
CA ASN A 121 -17.71 -7.52 -3.02
C ASN A 121 -17.79 -8.99 -3.49
N THR A 122 -18.57 -9.29 -4.53
CA THR A 122 -18.61 -10.61 -5.18
C THR A 122 -17.51 -10.72 -6.24
N ILE A 123 -16.82 -11.85 -6.28
CA ILE A 123 -15.82 -12.15 -7.30
C ILE A 123 -16.53 -12.32 -8.65
N THR A 124 -16.19 -11.51 -9.65
CA THR A 124 -16.83 -11.56 -10.98
C THR A 124 -15.94 -12.16 -12.05
N ARG A 125 -14.62 -12.04 -11.90
CA ARG A 125 -13.64 -12.53 -12.88
C ARG A 125 -12.30 -12.77 -12.20
N VAL A 126 -11.56 -13.76 -12.71
CA VAL A 126 -10.14 -13.96 -12.42
C VAL A 126 -9.34 -13.94 -13.72
N THR A 127 -8.13 -13.37 -13.69
CA THR A 127 -7.23 -13.32 -14.87
C THR A 127 -5.78 -13.39 -14.43
N CYS A 128 -4.89 -13.96 -15.25
CA CYS A 128 -3.45 -13.77 -15.09
C CYS A 128 -3.03 -12.44 -15.71
N GLY A 129 -2.03 -11.76 -15.13
CA GLY A 129 -1.49 -10.50 -15.64
C GLY A 129 -1.10 -9.56 -14.54
#